data_AF-A0A0R3PMI6-F1
#
_entry.id   AF-A0A0R3PMI6-F1
#
_cell.length_a   1.000
_cell.length_b   1.000
_cell.length_c   1.000
_cell.angle_alpha   90.00
_cell.angle_beta   90.00
_cell.angle_gamma   90.00
#
_symmetry.space_group_name_H-M   'P 1'
#
loop_
_entity.id
_entity.type
_entity.pdbx_description
1 polymer ?
#
loop_
_entity_poly.entity_id
_entity_poly.type
_entity_poly.pdbx_seq_one_letter_code
_entity_poly.pdbx_strand_id
1 'polypeptide(L)'
;MLLLFVLISSVADDFFSPCVSSIVAHLKISESVAGATFLAFGNGAPDIFGAVASVLSSPKPKAGLALGELLGAGIFVTTMVNATIIFVRPFRIDVFATLRDLIFYIIALSWILFVFLYSHQVTISSVTTYFLGYILLYAFYLITVVVGHHLHRREKVTT
;
A
#
# COMPACT_ATOMS: atom_id res chain seq x y z
N MET A 1 22.51 -11.23 2.89
CA MET A 1 21.09 -10.91 3.13
C MET A 1 20.91 -10.20 4.47
N LEU A 2 21.23 -10.82 5.61
CA LEU A 2 21.15 -10.13 6.93
C LEU A 2 21.96 -8.83 7.00
N LEU A 3 23.19 -8.81 6.47
CA LEU A 3 24.01 -7.60 6.40
C LEU A 3 23.35 -6.47 5.61
N LEU A 4 22.74 -6.78 4.46
CA LEU A 4 22.02 -5.80 3.63
C LEU A 4 20.80 -5.26 4.36
N PHE A 5 20.07 -6.14 5.07
CA PHE A 5 18.92 -5.74 5.86
C PHE A 5 19.31 -4.79 7.00
N VAL A 6 20.37 -5.10 7.74
CA VAL A 6 20.89 -4.23 8.82
C VAL A 6 21.37 -2.90 8.28
N LEU A 7 22.09 -2.90 7.14
CA LEU A 7 22.57 -1.68 6.51
C LEU A 7 21.42 -0.78 6.04
N ILE A 8 20.42 -1.34 5.36
CA ILE A 8 19.24 -0.59 4.93
C ILE A 8 18.44 -0.06 6.12
N SER A 9 18.30 -0.87 7.18
CA SER A 9 17.63 -0.43 8.41
C SER A 9 18.35 0.73 9.08
N SER A 10 19.68 0.66 9.23
CA SER A 10 20.48 1.76 9.80
C SER A 10 20.41 3.00 8.92
N VAL A 11 20.49 2.86 7.60
CA VAL A 11 20.35 4.01 6.69
C VAL A 11 18.95 4.64 6.79
N ALA A 12 17.90 3.83 6.94
CA ALA A 12 16.54 4.33 7.13
C ALA A 12 16.38 5.10 8.45
N ASP A 13 16.94 4.59 9.54
CA ASP A 13 16.88 5.23 10.86
C ASP A 13 17.73 6.50 10.92
N ASP A 14 18.96 6.46 10.40
CA ASP A 14 19.93 7.55 10.55
C ASP A 14 19.74 8.68 9.52
N PHE A 15 19.22 8.37 8.32
CA PHE A 15 19.07 9.35 7.24
C PHE A 15 17.61 9.59 6.86
N PHE A 16 16.81 8.54 6.65
CA PHE A 16 15.44 8.71 6.11
C PHE A 16 14.48 9.34 7.14
N SER A 17 14.45 8.83 8.37
CA SER A 17 13.56 9.36 9.43
C SER A 17 13.84 10.85 9.74
N PRO A 18 15.09 11.29 9.99
CA PRO A 18 15.38 12.70 10.27
C PRO A 18 15.08 13.63 9.08
N CYS A 19 15.27 13.16 7.84
CA CYS A 19 14.90 13.93 6.65
C CYS A 19 13.39 14.16 6.59
N VAL A 20 12.59 13.10 6.81
CA VAL A 20 11.12 13.23 6.84
C VAL A 20 10.69 14.18 7.95
N SER A 21 11.20 14.03 9.17
CA SER A 21 10.88 14.94 10.29
C SER A 21 11.28 16.40 10.01
N SER A 22 12.41 16.64 9.33
CA SER A 22 12.81 17.99 8.91
C SER A 22 11.85 18.59 7.89
N ILE A 23 11.39 17.79 6.93
CA ILE A 23 10.37 18.20 5.95
C ILE A 23 9.04 18.49 6.65
N VAL A 24 8.62 17.65 7.62
CA VAL A 24 7.43 17.87 8.45
C VAL A 24 7.50 19.23 9.15
N ALA A 25 8.64 19.53 9.78
CA ALA A 25 8.87 20.79 10.49
C ALA A 25 8.82 22.01 9.56
N HIS A 26 9.38 21.89 8.35
CA HIS A 26 9.36 22.97 7.35
C HIS A 26 7.96 23.23 6.77
N LEU A 27 7.24 22.15 6.46
CA LEU A 27 5.91 22.21 5.86
C LEU A 27 4.79 22.45 6.90
N LYS A 28 5.12 22.42 8.20
CA LYS A 28 4.17 22.53 9.33
C LYS A 28 3.00 21.54 9.24
N ILE A 29 3.26 20.35 8.70
CA ILE A 29 2.29 19.25 8.63
C ILE A 29 2.43 18.36 9.87
N SER A 30 1.45 17.50 10.14
CA SER A 30 1.57 16.52 11.23
C SER A 30 2.42 15.33 10.80
N GLU A 31 3.13 14.71 11.74
CA GLU A 31 3.88 13.48 11.47
C GLU A 31 3.00 12.36 10.92
N SER A 32 1.74 12.29 11.32
CA SER A 32 0.77 11.32 10.76
C SER A 32 0.53 11.53 9.27
N VAL A 33 0.44 12.78 8.80
CA VAL A 33 0.30 13.09 7.37
C VAL A 33 1.58 12.73 6.62
N ALA A 34 2.75 13.04 7.19
CA ALA A 34 4.04 12.69 6.60
C ALA A 34 4.27 11.18 6.50
N GLY A 35 3.86 10.41 7.52
CA GLY A 35 3.84 8.96 7.46
C GLY A 35 2.91 8.44 6.35
N ALA A 36 1.72 9.02 6.22
CA ALA A 36 0.76 8.65 5.18
C ALA A 36 1.21 9.01 3.74
N THR A 37 2.15 9.94 3.57
CA THR A 37 2.64 10.37 2.23
C THR A 37 4.09 10.01 1.98
N PHE A 38 5.04 10.60 2.70
CA PHE A 38 6.48 10.42 2.43
C PHE A 38 6.96 9.01 2.76
N LEU A 39 6.54 8.45 3.91
CA LEU A 39 6.91 7.08 4.28
C LEU A 39 6.22 6.05 3.36
N ALA A 40 4.92 6.24 3.08
CA ALA A 40 4.19 5.40 2.13
C ALA A 40 4.80 5.44 0.71
N PHE A 41 5.15 6.64 0.23
CA PHE A 41 5.79 6.82 -1.08
C PHE A 41 7.20 6.23 -1.12
N GLY A 42 8.01 6.45 -0.08
CA GLY A 42 9.37 5.91 0.00
C GLY A 42 9.39 4.38 -0.02
N ASN A 43 8.41 3.74 0.62
CA ASN A 43 8.27 2.28 0.59
C ASN A 43 7.85 1.75 -0.79
N GLY A 44 6.92 2.42 -1.47
CA GLY A 44 6.39 1.94 -2.76
C GLY A 44 7.22 2.35 -4.00
N ALA A 45 8.12 3.32 -3.88
CA ALA A 45 8.91 3.80 -5.01
C ALA A 45 9.82 2.70 -5.62
N PRO A 46 10.61 1.93 -4.84
CA PRO A 46 11.42 0.83 -5.37
C PRO A 46 10.59 -0.21 -6.14
N ASP A 47 9.40 -0.55 -5.65
CA ASP A 47 8.50 -1.52 -6.28
C ASP A 47 8.03 -1.05 -7.66
N ILE A 48 7.66 0.23 -7.78
CA ILE A 48 7.26 0.84 -9.06
C ILE A 48 8.44 0.84 -10.03
N PHE A 49 9.63 1.26 -9.59
CA PHE A 49 10.80 1.27 -10.45
C PHE A 49 11.21 -0.15 -10.89
N GLY A 50 11.11 -1.13 -9.99
CA GLY A 50 11.34 -2.54 -10.30
C GLY A 50 10.35 -3.08 -11.33
N ALA A 51 9.06 -2.76 -11.19
CA ALA A 51 8.03 -3.15 -12.14
C ALA A 51 8.25 -2.52 -13.53
N VAL A 52 8.56 -1.22 -13.59
CA VAL A 52 8.87 -0.51 -14.84
C VAL A 52 10.13 -1.07 -15.49
N ALA A 53 11.20 -1.26 -14.73
CA ALA A 53 12.45 -1.84 -15.24
C ALA A 53 12.25 -3.26 -15.79
N SER A 54 11.41 -4.07 -15.13
CA SER A 54 11.05 -5.43 -15.57
C SER A 54 10.32 -5.42 -16.91
N VAL A 55 9.39 -4.47 -17.13
CA VAL A 55 8.68 -4.30 -18.40
C VAL A 55 9.62 -3.81 -19.51
N LEU A 56 10.52 -2.89 -19.20
CA LEU A 56 11.45 -2.32 -20.19
C LEU A 56 12.58 -3.28 -20.58
N SER A 57 13.05 -4.13 -19.66
CA SER A 57 14.25 -4.95 -19.86
C SER A 57 13.97 -6.35 -20.38
N SER A 58 12.71 -6.82 -20.32
CA SER A 58 12.37 -8.22 -20.56
C SER A 58 11.29 -8.37 -21.66
N PRO A 59 11.52 -9.16 -22.72
CA PRO A 59 10.54 -9.38 -23.79
C PRO A 59 9.22 -10.00 -23.32
N LYS A 60 9.23 -10.68 -22.17
CA LYS A 60 8.06 -11.23 -21.49
C LYS A 60 7.94 -10.55 -20.11
N PRO A 61 6.87 -9.78 -19.87
CA PRO A 61 6.62 -9.19 -18.57
C PRO A 61 6.40 -10.29 -17.52
N LYS A 62 7.10 -10.19 -16.39
CA LYS A 62 6.99 -11.14 -15.27
C LYS A 62 5.87 -10.75 -14.31
N ALA A 63 4.64 -10.63 -14.83
CA ALA A 63 3.50 -10.17 -14.05
C ALA A 63 3.22 -11.03 -12.80
N GLY A 64 3.41 -12.35 -12.88
CA GLY A 64 3.25 -13.24 -11.73
C GLY A 64 4.23 -12.98 -10.58
N LEU A 65 5.46 -12.53 -10.89
CA LEU A 65 6.44 -12.17 -9.87
C LEU A 65 6.06 -10.85 -9.19
N ALA A 66 5.61 -9.86 -9.95
CA ALA A 66 5.13 -8.59 -9.41
C ALA A 66 3.89 -8.77 -8.52
N LEU A 67 2.97 -9.66 -8.91
CA LEU A 67 1.81 -10.03 -8.08
C LEU A 67 2.23 -10.71 -6.78
N GLY A 68 3.19 -11.63 -6.83
CA GLY A 68 3.73 -12.31 -5.65
C GLY A 68 4.42 -11.34 -4.68
N GLU A 69 5.15 -10.36 -5.20
CA GLU A 69 5.77 -9.30 -4.43
C GLU A 69 4.75 -8.41 -3.73
N LEU A 70 3.75 -7.90 -4.45
CA LEU A 70 2.64 -7.10 -3.90
C LEU A 70 1.92 -7.85 -2.77
N LEU A 71 1.55 -9.11 -3.02
CA LEU A 71 0.89 -9.99 -2.04
C LEU A 71 1.77 -10.21 -0.79
N GLY A 72 3.03 -10.56 -1.00
CA GLY A 72 3.98 -10.82 0.07
C GLY A 72 4.20 -9.60 0.95
N ALA A 73 4.39 -8.43 0.33
CA ALA A 73 4.57 -7.16 1.05
C ALA A 73 3.33 -6.81 1.89
N GLY A 74 2.12 -6.91 1.31
CA GLY A 74 0.87 -6.62 2.03
C GLY A 74 0.65 -7.54 3.22
N ILE A 75 0.85 -8.85 3.05
CA ILE A 75 0.71 -9.83 4.14
C ILE A 75 1.78 -9.60 5.21
N PHE A 76 3.03 -9.35 4.82
CA PHE A 76 4.13 -9.11 5.75
C PHE A 76 3.88 -7.85 6.62
N VAL A 77 3.45 -6.75 6.02
CA VAL A 77 3.17 -5.51 6.77
C VAL A 77 1.97 -5.69 7.70
N THR A 78 0.89 -6.31 7.24
CA THR A 78 -0.33 -6.49 8.05
C THR A 78 -0.16 -7.48 9.18
N THR A 79 0.70 -8.50 9.03
CA THR A 79 0.94 -9.52 10.06
C THR A 79 2.14 -9.19 10.92
N MET A 80 3.36 -9.18 10.36
CA MET A 80 4.60 -9.05 11.12
C MET A 80 4.81 -7.63 11.66
N VAL A 81 4.69 -6.61 10.81
CA VAL A 81 4.92 -5.23 11.24
C VAL A 81 3.86 -4.80 12.25
N ASN A 82 2.58 -5.01 11.95
CA ASN A 82 1.50 -4.67 12.86
C ASN A 82 1.60 -5.43 14.20
N ALA A 83 1.88 -6.74 14.19
CA ALA A 83 2.06 -7.51 15.43
C ALA A 83 3.22 -6.97 16.29
N THR A 84 4.32 -6.58 15.65
CA THR A 84 5.47 -5.99 16.34
C THR A 84 5.11 -4.65 16.98
N ILE A 85 4.37 -3.77 16.28
CA ILE A 85 3.94 -2.48 16.82
C ILE A 85 3.02 -2.69 18.04
N ILE A 86 2.06 -3.61 17.97
CA ILE A 86 1.17 -3.93 19.10
C ILE A 86 1.97 -4.42 20.32
N PHE A 87 2.99 -5.25 20.08
CA PHE A 87 3.82 -5.80 21.15
C PHE A 87 4.68 -4.74 21.82
N VAL A 88 5.22 -3.79 21.05
CA VAL A 88 6.06 -2.70 21.58
C VAL A 88 5.22 -1.62 22.26
N ARG A 89 4.10 -1.24 21.66
CA ARG A 89 3.16 -0.26 22.22
C ARG A 89 1.74 -0.78 22.02
N PRO A 90 1.05 -1.22 23.08
CA PRO A 90 -0.33 -1.67 22.94
C PRO A 90 -1.23 -0.49 22.58
N PHE A 91 -1.73 -0.46 21.34
CA PHE A 91 -2.75 0.46 20.87
C PHE A 91 -3.99 -0.34 20.44
N ARG A 92 -5.18 0.23 20.61
CA ARG A 92 -6.42 -0.40 20.14
C ARG A 92 -6.51 -0.24 18.64
N ILE A 93 -6.34 -1.34 17.91
CA ILE A 93 -6.60 -1.42 16.48
C ILE A 93 -8.11 -1.48 16.26
N ASP A 94 -8.58 -0.68 15.30
CA ASP A 94 -9.93 -0.83 14.77
C ASP A 94 -9.96 -2.07 13.85
N VAL A 95 -10.46 -3.17 14.40
CA VAL A 95 -10.56 -4.45 13.70
C VAL A 95 -11.49 -4.36 12.50
N PHE A 96 -12.54 -3.52 12.56
CA PHE A 96 -13.47 -3.34 11.45
C PHE A 96 -12.81 -2.59 10.30
N ALA A 97 -12.07 -1.52 10.58
CA ALA A 97 -11.31 -0.80 9.55
C ALA A 97 -10.24 -1.71 8.92
N THR A 98 -9.51 -2.47 9.74
CA THR A 98 -8.46 -3.39 9.26
C THR A 98 -9.04 -4.50 8.38
N LEU A 99 -10.16 -5.10 8.80
CA LEU A 99 -10.83 -6.16 8.04
C LEU A 99 -11.41 -5.62 6.72
N ARG A 100 -12.01 -4.43 6.73
CA ARG A 100 -12.47 -3.73 5.52
C ARG A 100 -11.31 -3.59 4.53
N ASP A 101 -10.19 -3.04 4.98
CA ASP A 101 -9.03 -2.78 4.12
C ASP A 101 -8.45 -4.09 3.55
N LEU A 102 -8.40 -5.16 4.35
CA LEU A 102 -7.98 -6.49 3.89
C LEU A 102 -8.94 -7.11 2.86
N ILE A 103 -10.26 -6.98 3.05
CA ILE A 103 -11.26 -7.48 2.10
C ILE A 103 -11.11 -6.74 0.77
N PHE A 104 -11.02 -5.41 0.78
CA PHE A 104 -10.82 -4.64 -0.44
C PHE A 104 -9.50 -4.95 -1.14
N TYR A 105 -8.45 -5.20 -0.38
CA TYR A 105 -7.17 -5.65 -0.92
C TYR A 105 -7.30 -6.99 -1.67
N ILE A 106 -7.97 -7.98 -1.08
CA ILE A 106 -8.23 -9.28 -1.72
C ILE A 106 -9.10 -9.12 -2.98
N ILE A 107 -10.12 -8.25 -2.95
CA ILE A 107 -10.97 -7.97 -4.11
C ILE A 107 -10.18 -7.29 -5.24
N ALA A 108 -9.31 -6.33 -4.91
CA ALA A 108 -8.45 -5.67 -5.89
C ALA A 108 -7.50 -6.67 -6.58
N LEU A 109 -6.93 -7.59 -5.80
CA LEU A 109 -6.05 -8.65 -6.32
C LEU A 109 -6.80 -9.66 -7.17
N SER A 110 -8.00 -10.08 -6.75
CA SER A 110 -8.81 -11.00 -7.52
C SER A 110 -9.25 -10.39 -8.85
N TRP A 111 -9.54 -9.08 -8.89
CA TRP A 111 -9.78 -8.35 -10.13
C TRP A 111 -8.58 -8.39 -11.08
N ILE A 112 -7.38 -8.10 -10.57
CA ILE A 112 -6.16 -8.14 -11.39
C ILE A 112 -5.90 -9.56 -11.93
N LEU A 113 -6.06 -10.59 -11.09
CA LEU A 113 -5.95 -11.99 -11.51
C LEU A 113 -6.99 -12.35 -12.56
N PHE A 114 -8.25 -11.94 -12.39
CA PHE A 114 -9.32 -12.19 -13.35
C PHE A 114 -8.99 -11.58 -14.72
N VAL A 115 -8.51 -10.34 -14.76
CA VAL A 115 -8.07 -9.68 -16.00
C VAL A 115 -6.93 -10.45 -16.64
N PHE A 116 -5.97 -10.92 -15.85
CA PHE A 116 -4.80 -11.65 -16.35
C PHE A 116 -5.15 -13.05 -16.91
N LEU A 117 -6.08 -13.78 -16.29
CA LEU A 117 -6.52 -15.09 -16.77
C LEU A 117 -7.46 -15.01 -17.97
N TYR A 118 -8.34 -14.01 -18.02
CA TYR A 118 -9.38 -13.93 -19.05
C TYR A 118 -8.89 -13.23 -20.34
N SER A 119 -7.89 -12.37 -20.23
CA SER A 119 -7.39 -11.61 -21.38
C SER A 119 -6.31 -12.37 -22.14
N HIS A 120 -6.72 -13.23 -23.08
CA HIS A 120 -5.81 -13.94 -23.99
C HIS A 120 -5.34 -13.06 -25.18
N GLN A 121 -6.06 -11.96 -25.45
CA GLN A 121 -5.70 -10.89 -26.40
C GLN A 121 -6.08 -9.53 -25.81
N VAL A 122 -5.08 -8.67 -25.62
CA VAL A 122 -5.25 -7.33 -25.03
C VAL A 122 -5.39 -6.30 -26.15
N THR A 123 -6.63 -6.04 -26.56
CA THR A 123 -6.94 -4.90 -27.43
C THR A 123 -6.94 -3.61 -26.59
N ILE A 124 -6.53 -2.49 -27.17
CA ILE A 124 -6.47 -1.18 -26.47
C ILE A 124 -7.81 -0.83 -25.82
N SER A 125 -8.93 -1.16 -26.46
CA SER A 125 -10.27 -0.94 -25.91
C SER A 125 -10.55 -1.78 -24.66
N SER A 126 -10.09 -3.04 -24.60
CA SER A 126 -10.26 -3.92 -23.45
C SER A 126 -9.43 -3.42 -22.26
N VAL A 127 -8.17 -2.99 -22.51
CA VAL A 127 -7.28 -2.44 -21.48
C VAL A 127 -7.91 -1.24 -20.78
N THR A 128 -8.46 -0.30 -21.56
CA THR A 128 -9.11 0.90 -21.01
C THR A 128 -10.29 0.53 -20.12
N THR A 129 -11.11 -0.46 -20.51
CA THR A 129 -12.25 -0.92 -19.71
C THR A 129 -11.81 -1.55 -18.40
N TYR A 130 -10.80 -2.43 -18.40
CA TYR A 130 -10.28 -3.05 -17.19
C TYR A 130 -9.62 -2.06 -16.24
N PHE A 131 -8.89 -1.08 -16.79
CA PHE A 131 -8.29 0.01 -16.03
C PHE A 131 -9.33 0.92 -15.39
N LEU A 132 -10.38 1.28 -16.14
CA LEU A 132 -11.49 2.08 -15.63
C LEU A 132 -12.24 1.32 -14.51
N GLY A 133 -12.47 0.02 -14.69
CA GLY A 133 -13.04 -0.84 -13.64
C GLY A 133 -12.21 -0.86 -12.36
N TYR A 134 -10.87 -0.92 -12.49
CA TYR A 134 -9.97 -0.85 -11.34
C TYR A 134 -10.00 0.51 -10.64
N ILE A 135 -10.07 1.62 -11.40
CA ILE A 135 -10.24 2.96 -10.82
C ILE A 135 -11.56 3.07 -10.08
N LEU A 136 -12.66 2.54 -10.64
CA LEU A 136 -13.97 2.55 -9.98
C LEU A 136 -13.96 1.74 -8.68
N LEU A 137 -13.31 0.59 -8.66
CA LEU A 137 -13.10 -0.21 -7.45
C LEU A 137 -12.33 0.58 -6.39
N TYR A 138 -11.26 1.26 -6.79
CA TYR A 138 -10.48 2.11 -5.89
C TYR A 138 -11.30 3.31 -5.37
N ALA A 139 -12.08 3.96 -6.23
CA ALA A 139 -12.98 5.03 -5.82
C ALA A 139 -14.05 4.54 -4.83
N PHE A 140 -14.62 3.36 -5.06
CA PHE A 140 -15.56 2.73 -4.13
C PHE A 140 -14.90 2.44 -2.78
N TYR A 141 -13.69 1.87 -2.77
CA TYR A 141 -12.89 1.71 -1.57
C TYR A 141 -12.72 3.04 -0.82
N LEU A 142 -12.26 4.09 -1.50
CA LEU A 142 -12.08 5.42 -0.89
C LEU A 142 -13.38 5.97 -0.27
N ILE A 143 -14.52 5.80 -0.95
CA ILE A 143 -15.83 6.21 -0.41
C ILE A 143 -16.13 5.43 0.88
N THR A 144 -15.92 4.11 0.92
CA THR A 144 -16.16 3.32 2.14
C THR A 144 -15.23 3.71 3.29
N VAL A 145 -13.98 4.09 2.99
CA VAL A 145 -13.01 4.58 3.97
C VAL A 145 -13.44 5.92 4.54
N VAL A 146 -13.77 6.88 3.67
CA VAL A 146 -14.20 8.23 4.04
C VAL A 146 -15.49 8.19 4.85
N VAL A 147 -16.50 7.42 4.40
CA VAL A 147 -17.76 7.23 5.14
C VAL A 147 -17.50 6.59 6.50
N GLY A 148 -16.68 5.53 6.56
CA GLY A 148 -16.33 4.87 7.82
C GLY A 148 -15.60 5.80 8.80
N HIS A 149 -14.72 6.67 8.29
CA HIS A 149 -14.01 7.67 9.10
C HIS A 149 -14.95 8.77 9.61
N HIS A 150 -15.87 9.26 8.78
CA HIS A 150 -16.88 10.24 9.20
C HIS A 150 -17.84 9.67 10.26
N LEU A 151 -18.22 8.39 10.16
CA LEU A 151 -19.11 7.74 11.11
C LEU A 151 -18.44 7.58 12.48
N HIS A 152 -17.20 7.09 12.53
CA HIS A 152 -16.43 6.95 13.77
C HIS A 152 -16.12 8.29 14.44
N ARG A 153 -15.93 9.36 13.66
CA ARG A 153 -15.74 10.71 14.21
C ARG A 153 -17.01 11.27 14.84
N ARG A 154 -18.20 10.89 14.35
CA ARG A 154 -19.48 11.30 14.97
C ARG A 154 -19.73 10.60 16.29
N GLU A 155 -19.39 9.33 16.39
CA GLU A 155 -19.60 8.53 17.61
C GLU A 155 -18.79 9.05 18.81
N LYS A 156 -17.56 9.52 18.56
CA LYS A 156 -16.67 10.14 19.57
C LYS A 156 -17.07 11.56 20.02
N VAL A 157 -18.01 12.22 19.34
CA VAL A 157 -18.49 13.57 19.72
C VAL A 157 -19.76 13.48 20.59
N THR A 158 -20.41 12.31 20.62
CA THR A 158 -21.61 12.03 21.41
C THR A 158 -21.36 11.27 22.71
N THR A 159 -20.10 10.94 23.03
CA THR A 159 -19.66 10.38 24.32
C THR A 159 -18.73 11.34 25.03
#